data_AF-A0A7Y5H263-F1
#
_entry.id   AF-A0A7Y5H263-F1
#
_cell.length_a   1.000
_cell.length_b   1.000
_cell.length_c   1.000
_cell.angle_alpha   90.00
_cell.angle_beta   90.00
_cell.angle_gamma   90.00
#
_symmetry.space_group_name_H-M   'P 1'
#
loop_
_entity.id
_entity.type
_entity.pdbx_description
1 polymer ?
#
loop_
_entity_poly.entity_id
_entity_poly.type
_entity_poly.pdbx_seq_one_letter_code
_entity_poly.pdbx_strand_id
1 'polypeptide(L)'
;MKISIIVAGMIFFLISCGQEKKHMSIKEFPVAVDSIFQKSCAIAGCHLPDEHDLAKALHLPNNLDLSSWSGLFEGGENGAAVVAYRADKSHMMGHIRGIMDPRMPPNYAPYNKDTLVASNVAIIQSWIEDGAPSLEGNIPFEHVRNKIFTTNQINDIVSVLDARTHNIMRVFDVGDRPQNESPHGIEVSRDGKYFYTSMIATGDVFKYDAKTGELIDKAALLDPVALIKLSQDGSKLYVTTKFEVNNTGNNGRITVLNTGTMSEIKSIPVGVSPHGINLSKDGTLLYVSAVYSDRIYVINTQADTLASHFDVADDVTPTPKYEPYHIGMGPKNNSGYENLLFITCRKNAQVRIFQRTKTNNGNTFTFKQAINVGHNTNAKPIQLDVLPDGSAVFVANSNDSSITVIKKNAEGYYKETDITAQTSDDGKTFHRLAQPNGVSVSPDGLLVYVSNRNKDGAVIPHHGGSGGTGLITVIDVSTNKILKTLEVDPDAYSVFVSYPR
;
A
#
# COMPACT_ATOMS: atom_id res chain seq x y z
N MET A 1 7.80 75.68 50.69
CA MET A 1 7.01 74.46 50.95
C MET A 1 5.55 74.74 50.60
N LYS A 2 5.10 74.32 49.40
CA LYS A 2 3.71 73.97 49.06
C LYS A 2 3.73 73.32 47.67
N ILE A 3 3.09 72.17 47.60
CA ILE A 3 3.20 71.10 46.62
C ILE A 3 2.24 71.35 45.44
N SER A 4 2.69 71.03 44.23
CA SER A 4 1.91 70.99 42.99
C SER A 4 0.85 69.87 43.00
N ILE A 5 -0.36 70.13 42.50
CA ILE A 5 -1.18 69.12 41.78
C ILE A 5 -1.97 69.85 40.67
N ILE A 6 -1.61 69.60 39.41
CA ILE A 6 -2.43 69.92 38.24
C ILE A 6 -3.15 68.61 37.87
N VAL A 7 -4.47 68.62 37.93
CA VAL A 7 -5.32 67.49 37.53
C VAL A 7 -5.55 67.58 36.02
N ALA A 8 -4.92 66.69 35.26
CA ALA A 8 -5.25 66.45 33.86
C ALA A 8 -6.10 65.16 33.78
N GLY A 9 -7.36 65.29 33.39
CA GLY A 9 -8.26 64.15 33.20
C GLY A 9 -7.86 63.33 31.99
N MET A 10 -7.48 62.06 32.22
CA MET A 10 -7.33 61.05 31.16
C MET A 10 -8.72 60.57 30.72
N ILE A 11 -9.09 60.90 29.48
CA ILE A 11 -10.22 60.29 28.79
C ILE A 11 -9.74 58.92 28.28
N PHE A 12 -10.23 57.84 28.90
CA PHE A 12 -10.07 56.48 28.36
C PHE A 12 -10.98 56.32 27.14
N PHE A 13 -10.42 56.32 25.94
CA PHE A 13 -11.08 55.73 24.78
C PHE A 13 -10.95 54.21 24.89
N LEU A 14 -12.04 53.55 25.30
CA LEU A 14 -12.23 52.12 25.10
C LEU A 14 -12.41 51.88 23.59
N ILE A 15 -11.30 51.66 22.89
CA ILE A 15 -11.35 51.08 21.54
C ILE A 15 -11.63 49.60 21.73
N SER A 16 -12.91 49.24 21.66
CA SER A 16 -13.34 47.87 21.37
C SER A 16 -12.78 47.50 19.99
N CYS A 17 -11.68 46.74 19.97
CA CYS A 17 -11.20 46.09 18.76
C CYS A 17 -11.96 44.78 18.58
N GLY A 18 -13.25 44.87 18.26
CA GLY A 18 -14.03 43.77 17.70
C GLY A 18 -13.80 43.70 16.20
N GLN A 19 -12.63 43.22 15.76
CA GLN A 19 -12.46 42.77 14.39
C GLN A 19 -12.81 41.28 14.37
N GLU A 20 -14.09 40.96 14.19
CA GLU A 20 -14.45 39.68 13.59
C GLU A 20 -13.73 39.63 12.24
N LYS A 21 -12.64 38.86 12.16
CA LYS A 21 -12.11 38.42 10.87
C LYS A 21 -13.18 37.54 10.26
N LYS A 22 -14.07 38.17 9.50
CA LYS A 22 -15.01 37.47 8.64
C LYS A 22 -14.16 36.85 7.53
N HIS A 23 -13.64 35.65 7.77
CA HIS A 23 -13.11 34.81 6.71
C HIS A 23 -14.25 34.62 5.73
N MET A 24 -14.17 35.32 4.61
CA MET A 24 -15.11 35.21 3.52
C MET A 24 -14.82 33.86 2.87
N SER A 25 -15.41 32.80 3.45
CA SER A 25 -15.34 31.44 2.96
C SER A 25 -15.83 31.44 1.51
N ILE A 26 -14.94 31.09 0.60
CA ILE A 26 -15.35 30.61 -0.71
C ILE A 26 -16.13 29.34 -0.41
N LYS A 27 -17.40 29.29 -0.80
CA LYS A 27 -18.20 28.08 -0.61
C LYS A 27 -17.68 27.01 -1.55
N GLU A 28 -16.91 26.08 -1.01
CA GLU A 28 -16.37 24.94 -1.76
C GLU A 28 -17.26 23.71 -1.66
N PHE A 29 -18.16 23.65 -0.68
CA PHE A 29 -19.10 22.56 -0.48
C PHE A 29 -20.48 22.87 -1.09
N PRO A 30 -21.25 21.84 -1.50
CA PRO A 30 -22.67 22.00 -1.76
C PRO A 30 -23.41 22.62 -0.57
N VAL A 31 -24.41 23.47 -0.83
CA VAL A 31 -25.07 24.31 0.20
C VAL A 31 -25.55 23.53 1.43
N ALA A 32 -26.11 22.34 1.23
CA ALA A 32 -26.59 21.50 2.33
C ALA A 32 -25.44 21.03 3.24
N VAL A 33 -24.34 20.59 2.65
CA VAL A 33 -23.14 20.12 3.34
C VAL A 33 -22.42 21.28 4.02
N ASP A 34 -22.20 22.38 3.28
CA ASP A 34 -21.63 23.64 3.78
C ASP A 34 -22.34 24.10 5.07
N SER A 35 -23.68 24.07 5.05
CA SER A 35 -24.48 24.50 6.20
C SER A 35 -24.28 23.65 7.46
N ILE A 36 -23.88 22.38 7.32
CA ILE A 36 -23.62 21.48 8.43
C ILE A 36 -22.18 21.67 8.91
N PHE A 37 -21.22 21.67 7.99
CA PHE A 37 -19.79 21.79 8.30
C PHE A 37 -19.48 23.10 9.04
N GLN A 38 -19.99 24.23 8.54
CA GLN A 38 -19.76 25.55 9.15
C GLN A 38 -20.46 25.72 10.52
N LYS A 39 -21.50 24.92 10.81
CA LYS A 39 -22.24 25.00 12.08
C LYS A 39 -21.78 24.01 13.14
N SER A 40 -21.19 22.89 12.73
CA SER A 40 -20.97 21.75 13.61
C SER A 40 -19.56 21.17 13.58
N CYS A 41 -18.72 21.56 12.62
CA CYS A 41 -17.39 20.98 12.41
C CYS A 41 -16.30 22.07 12.39
N ALA A 42 -16.43 23.05 11.50
CA ALA A 42 -15.51 24.16 11.29
C ALA A 42 -15.94 25.39 12.09
N ILE A 43 -16.01 25.25 13.41
CA ILE A 43 -16.33 26.33 14.35
C ILE A 43 -15.10 26.71 15.17
N ALA A 44 -15.13 27.87 15.82
CA ALA A 44 -14.07 28.30 16.73
C ALA A 44 -13.83 27.26 17.83
N GLY A 45 -12.56 26.92 18.05
CA GLY A 45 -12.08 25.85 18.93
C GLY A 45 -12.06 24.44 18.31
N CYS A 46 -12.37 24.29 17.01
CA CYS A 46 -12.47 22.98 16.32
C CYS A 46 -11.65 22.95 15.01
N HIS A 47 -12.26 22.58 13.87
CA HIS A 47 -11.57 22.22 12.62
C HIS A 47 -11.39 23.42 11.64
N LEU A 48 -10.77 24.51 12.10
CA LEU A 48 -10.47 25.72 11.31
C LEU A 48 -8.94 25.89 11.05
N PRO A 49 -8.49 26.39 9.88
CA PRO A 49 -7.07 26.48 9.51
C PRO A 49 -6.20 27.35 10.44
N ASP A 50 -6.73 28.50 10.86
CA ASP A 50 -5.97 29.51 11.63
C ASP A 50 -5.85 29.16 13.13
N GLU A 51 -6.53 28.11 13.58
CA GLU A 51 -6.44 27.61 14.96
C GLU A 51 -5.41 26.49 15.12
N HIS A 52 -4.67 26.13 14.07
CA HIS A 52 -3.67 25.06 14.12
C HIS A 52 -2.52 25.35 15.11
N ASP A 53 -2.21 26.63 15.39
CA ASP A 53 -1.24 27.02 16.43
C ASP A 53 -1.83 26.98 17.85
N LEU A 54 -3.14 27.22 18.02
CA LEU A 54 -3.83 27.08 19.32
C LEU A 54 -4.14 25.60 19.62
N ALA A 55 -4.50 24.81 18.61
CA ALA A 55 -4.68 23.36 18.68
C ALA A 55 -3.37 22.64 19.05
N LYS A 56 -2.21 23.12 18.55
CA LYS A 56 -0.89 22.68 19.01
C LYS A 56 -0.63 23.01 20.49
N ALA A 57 -1.07 24.17 20.98
CA ALA A 57 -0.93 24.54 22.39
C ALA A 57 -1.89 23.74 23.31
N LEU A 58 -3.04 23.32 22.78
CA LEU A 58 -4.11 22.63 23.52
C LEU A 58 -4.18 21.12 23.30
N HIS A 59 -3.26 20.53 22.52
CA HIS A 59 -3.22 19.08 22.23
C HIS A 59 -4.53 18.54 21.61
N LEU A 60 -5.21 19.34 20.78
CA LEU A 60 -6.42 18.91 20.07
C LEU A 60 -6.01 18.10 18.81
N PRO A 61 -6.76 17.03 18.46
CA PRO A 61 -6.23 15.99 17.57
C PRO A 61 -6.15 16.44 16.10
N ASN A 62 -4.97 16.20 15.52
CA ASN A 62 -4.72 15.83 14.11
C ASN A 62 -4.57 16.89 13.02
N ASN A 63 -4.49 18.19 13.29
CA ASN A 63 -4.21 19.19 12.24
C ASN A 63 -5.17 19.08 11.02
N LEU A 64 -6.44 18.71 11.29
CA LEU A 64 -7.47 18.42 10.29
C LEU A 64 -8.31 19.67 10.01
N ASP A 65 -8.26 20.18 8.78
CA ASP A 65 -9.10 21.28 8.30
C ASP A 65 -10.40 20.74 7.69
N LEU A 66 -11.55 21.09 8.28
CA LEU A 66 -12.88 20.77 7.75
C LEU A 66 -13.61 22.02 7.24
N SER A 67 -12.92 23.16 7.15
CA SER A 67 -13.51 24.42 6.66
C SER A 67 -13.53 24.51 5.14
N SER A 68 -12.68 23.74 4.46
CA SER A 68 -12.50 23.70 3.02
C SER A 68 -12.71 22.29 2.46
N TRP A 69 -13.14 22.20 1.20
CA TRP A 69 -13.31 20.91 0.51
C TRP A 69 -11.96 20.24 0.31
N SER A 70 -10.92 21.01 -0.04
CA SER A 70 -9.56 20.48 -0.19
C SER A 70 -8.97 19.97 1.13
N GLY A 71 -9.16 20.71 2.23
CA GLY A 71 -8.60 20.35 3.55
C GLY A 71 -9.07 18.98 4.03
N LEU A 72 -10.33 18.64 3.74
CA LEU A 72 -10.92 17.36 4.11
C LEU A 72 -10.22 16.14 3.44
N PHE A 73 -9.71 16.31 2.22
CA PHE A 73 -9.00 15.27 1.47
C PHE A 73 -7.47 15.35 1.61
N GLU A 74 -6.92 16.53 1.87
CA GLU A 74 -5.53 16.66 2.36
C GLU A 74 -5.36 15.94 3.70
N GLY A 75 -6.41 15.96 4.52
CA GLY A 75 -6.48 15.16 5.74
C GLY A 75 -5.58 15.67 6.85
N GLY A 76 -5.64 14.96 7.98
CA GLY A 76 -4.82 15.23 9.15
C GLY A 76 -3.60 14.31 9.23
N GLU A 77 -3.01 14.23 10.42
CA GLU A 77 -1.91 13.28 10.73
C GLU A 77 -2.28 11.82 10.41
N ASN A 78 -3.58 11.50 10.46
CA ASN A 78 -4.15 10.18 10.26
C ASN A 78 -4.68 9.93 8.83
N GLY A 79 -4.46 10.87 7.92
CA GLY A 79 -4.93 10.79 6.53
C GLY A 79 -6.27 11.48 6.28
N ALA A 80 -6.85 11.22 5.11
CA ALA A 80 -8.09 11.87 4.66
C ALA A 80 -9.28 11.50 5.56
N ALA A 81 -10.11 12.49 5.90
CA ALA A 81 -11.28 12.27 6.75
C ALA A 81 -12.41 11.51 6.02
N VAL A 82 -12.45 11.64 4.69
CA VAL A 82 -13.44 11.04 3.80
C VAL A 82 -12.76 10.27 2.69
N VAL A 83 -13.31 9.09 2.41
CA VAL A 83 -13.04 8.32 1.20
C VAL A 83 -14.25 8.49 0.28
N ALA A 84 -14.05 9.18 -0.85
CA ALA A 84 -15.11 9.38 -1.83
C ALA A 84 -15.73 8.05 -2.28
N TYR A 85 -17.05 8.04 -2.43
CA TYR A 85 -17.91 6.88 -2.74
C TYR A 85 -18.02 5.83 -1.62
N ARG A 86 -17.35 6.02 -0.47
CA ARG A 86 -17.28 5.03 0.63
C ARG A 86 -17.48 5.68 1.99
N ALA A 87 -18.73 6.03 2.29
CA ALA A 87 -19.09 6.57 3.61
C ALA A 87 -18.83 5.56 4.74
N ASP A 88 -18.95 4.25 4.47
CA ASP A 88 -18.63 3.17 5.41
C ASP A 88 -17.13 3.06 5.74
N LYS A 89 -16.24 3.49 4.82
CA LYS A 89 -14.78 3.51 5.00
C LYS A 89 -14.22 4.88 5.36
N SER A 90 -15.09 5.88 5.54
CA SER A 90 -14.70 7.25 5.89
C SER A 90 -14.58 7.40 7.41
N HIS A 91 -13.39 7.76 7.91
CA HIS A 91 -13.15 7.92 9.35
C HIS A 91 -14.10 8.94 9.99
N MET A 92 -14.39 10.04 9.28
CA MET A 92 -15.35 11.04 9.72
C MET A 92 -16.72 10.42 10.05
N MET A 93 -17.19 9.49 9.21
CA MET A 93 -18.48 8.82 9.43
C MET A 93 -18.47 7.94 10.68
N GLY A 94 -17.35 7.26 10.95
CA GLY A 94 -17.16 6.50 12.18
C GLY A 94 -17.25 7.37 13.43
N HIS A 95 -16.58 8.52 13.43
CA HIS A 95 -16.61 9.48 14.54
C HIS A 95 -17.97 10.12 14.73
N ILE A 96 -18.64 10.58 13.66
CA ILE A 96 -19.94 11.27 13.78
C ILE A 96 -21.10 10.34 14.14
N ARG A 97 -20.98 9.06 13.80
CA ARG A 97 -21.92 8.02 14.26
C ARG A 97 -21.61 7.54 15.68
N GLY A 98 -20.42 7.85 16.21
CA GLY A 98 -19.93 7.36 17.50
C GLY A 98 -19.58 5.88 17.51
N ILE A 99 -19.15 5.37 16.35
CA ILE A 99 -18.58 4.02 16.19
C ILE A 99 -17.07 4.07 16.50
N MET A 100 -16.42 5.21 16.23
CA MET A 100 -15.00 5.46 16.47
C MET A 100 -14.81 6.53 17.55
N ASP A 101 -13.76 6.36 18.33
CA ASP A 101 -13.33 7.31 19.34
C ASP A 101 -12.21 8.23 18.84
N PRO A 102 -12.22 9.52 19.20
CA PRO A 102 -13.27 10.18 19.98
C PRO A 102 -14.55 10.38 19.15
N ARG A 103 -15.72 10.20 19.75
CA ARG A 103 -16.99 10.59 19.11
C ARG A 103 -16.99 12.09 18.78
N MET A 104 -17.44 12.44 17.57
CA MET A 104 -17.66 13.84 17.16
C MET A 104 -19.14 14.12 16.84
N PRO A 105 -19.67 15.34 17.08
CA PRO A 105 -19.14 16.33 18.01
C PRO A 105 -18.99 15.73 19.43
N PRO A 106 -18.03 16.22 20.22
CA PRO A 106 -17.83 15.73 21.57
C PRO A 106 -19.06 16.02 22.46
N ASN A 107 -19.28 15.15 23.44
CA ASN A 107 -20.39 15.27 24.38
C ASN A 107 -19.96 15.89 25.73
N TYR A 108 -19.39 17.11 25.70
CA TYR A 108 -19.01 17.86 26.89
C TYR A 108 -19.04 19.38 26.62
N ALA A 109 -19.39 20.18 27.64
CA ALA A 109 -19.50 21.64 27.51
C ALA A 109 -18.18 22.29 27.00
N PRO A 110 -18.25 23.28 26.09
CA PRO A 110 -19.46 23.93 25.55
C PRO A 110 -20.13 23.17 24.38
N TYR A 111 -19.60 22.02 23.99
CA TYR A 111 -20.07 21.23 22.85
C TYR A 111 -21.16 20.23 23.24
N ASN A 112 -22.07 19.95 22.32
CA ASN A 112 -23.15 18.99 22.53
C ASN A 112 -23.21 18.03 21.34
N LYS A 113 -23.20 16.72 21.62
CA LYS A 113 -23.35 15.68 20.57
C LYS A 113 -24.66 15.82 19.77
N ASP A 114 -25.68 16.42 20.36
CA ASP A 114 -27.01 16.59 19.74
C ASP A 114 -27.01 17.72 18.69
N THR A 115 -25.92 18.48 18.56
CA THR A 115 -25.75 19.51 17.52
C THR A 115 -25.74 18.91 16.11
N LEU A 116 -25.31 17.65 15.98
CA LEU A 116 -25.32 16.91 14.73
C LEU A 116 -26.41 15.84 14.76
N VAL A 117 -27.62 16.22 14.35
CA VAL A 117 -28.79 15.33 14.29
C VAL A 117 -28.67 14.27 13.19
N ALA A 118 -29.44 13.18 13.30
CA ALA A 118 -29.40 12.05 12.36
C ALA A 118 -29.63 12.45 10.89
N SER A 119 -30.48 13.45 10.62
CA SER A 119 -30.70 13.96 9.27
C SER A 119 -29.46 14.62 8.67
N ASN A 120 -28.65 15.31 9.49
CA ASN A 120 -27.41 15.93 9.03
C ASN A 120 -26.38 14.85 8.70
N VAL A 121 -26.27 13.81 9.53
CA VAL A 121 -25.40 12.66 9.27
C VAL A 121 -25.80 11.96 7.97
N ALA A 122 -27.10 11.81 7.70
CA ALA A 122 -27.60 11.22 6.46
C ALA A 122 -27.25 12.08 5.21
N ILE A 123 -27.33 13.40 5.31
CA ILE A 123 -26.92 14.32 4.22
C ILE A 123 -25.42 14.15 3.92
N ILE A 124 -24.58 14.13 4.95
CA ILE A 124 -23.13 13.93 4.78
C ILE A 124 -22.85 12.57 4.16
N GLN A 125 -23.50 11.51 4.65
CA GLN A 125 -23.36 10.17 4.10
C GLN A 125 -23.70 10.13 2.60
N SER A 126 -24.88 10.62 2.23
CA SER A 126 -25.32 10.65 0.83
C SER A 126 -24.34 11.43 -0.04
N TRP A 127 -23.87 12.59 0.43
CA TRP A 127 -22.87 13.38 -0.29
C TRP A 127 -21.56 12.61 -0.51
N ILE A 128 -21.08 11.85 0.48
CA ILE A 128 -19.89 11.02 0.33
C ILE A 128 -20.12 9.88 -0.67
N GLU A 129 -21.28 9.22 -0.58
CA GLU A 129 -21.69 8.14 -1.48
C GLU A 129 -21.80 8.62 -2.94
N ASP A 130 -22.18 9.88 -3.15
CA ASP A 130 -22.17 10.57 -4.45
C ASP A 130 -20.77 11.00 -4.93
N GLY A 131 -19.71 10.58 -4.23
CA GLY A 131 -18.32 10.88 -4.58
C GLY A 131 -17.75 12.13 -3.90
N ALA A 132 -18.48 12.69 -2.92
CA ALA A 132 -18.12 13.90 -2.20
C ALA A 132 -17.80 15.11 -3.11
N PRO A 133 -18.65 15.45 -4.09
CA PRO A 133 -18.39 16.52 -5.04
C PRO A 133 -18.25 17.88 -4.35
N SER A 134 -17.38 18.74 -4.88
CA SER A 134 -17.35 20.16 -4.53
C SER A 134 -18.62 20.88 -5.00
N LEU A 135 -18.79 22.15 -4.64
CA LEU A 135 -19.88 23.00 -5.14
C LEU A 135 -19.92 23.05 -6.67
N GLU A 136 -18.75 22.98 -7.32
CA GLU A 136 -18.60 23.00 -8.78
C GLU A 136 -18.75 21.60 -9.41
N GLY A 137 -18.96 20.55 -8.61
CA GLY A 137 -19.09 19.18 -9.10
C GLY A 137 -17.76 18.44 -9.27
N ASN A 138 -16.64 18.99 -8.80
CA ASN A 138 -15.34 18.32 -8.86
C ASN A 138 -15.29 17.17 -7.85
N ILE A 139 -14.78 16.00 -8.26
CA ILE A 139 -14.58 14.83 -7.40
C ILE A 139 -13.12 14.80 -6.91
N PRO A 140 -12.86 14.51 -5.62
CA PRO A 140 -11.49 14.47 -5.10
C PRO A 140 -10.69 13.35 -5.77
N PHE A 141 -9.43 13.65 -6.05
CA PHE A 141 -8.47 12.73 -6.68
C PHE A 141 -8.79 12.28 -8.12
N GLU A 142 -9.74 12.92 -8.80
CA GLU A 142 -10.21 12.53 -10.15
C GLU A 142 -9.09 12.48 -11.21
N HIS A 143 -8.04 13.29 -11.03
CA HIS A 143 -6.93 13.43 -11.99
C HIS A 143 -5.58 12.91 -11.47
N VAL A 144 -5.58 12.15 -10.36
CA VAL A 144 -4.34 11.56 -9.83
C VAL A 144 -3.94 10.36 -10.68
N ARG A 145 -2.72 10.41 -11.20
CA ARG A 145 -2.13 9.33 -12.02
C ARG A 145 -1.29 8.37 -11.18
N ASN A 146 -0.48 8.91 -10.27
CA ASN A 146 0.44 8.11 -9.46
C ASN A 146 -0.31 7.55 -8.26
N LYS A 147 -0.50 6.23 -8.26
CA LYS A 147 -1.33 5.53 -7.29
C LYS A 147 -0.57 4.37 -6.66
N ILE A 148 -0.94 4.03 -5.44
CA ILE A 148 -0.49 2.82 -4.75
C ILE A 148 -1.72 1.96 -4.50
N PHE A 149 -1.67 0.70 -4.93
CA PHE A 149 -2.75 -0.25 -4.72
C PHE A 149 -2.31 -1.30 -3.71
N THR A 150 -3.19 -1.69 -2.80
CA THR A 150 -2.92 -2.80 -1.88
C THR A 150 -4.13 -3.70 -1.74
N THR A 151 -3.91 -5.01 -1.75
CA THR A 151 -4.95 -6.02 -1.54
C THR A 151 -5.12 -6.28 -0.05
N ASN A 152 -6.36 -6.27 0.43
CA ASN A 152 -6.73 -6.52 1.82
C ASN A 152 -7.55 -7.81 1.88
N GLN A 153 -6.95 -8.89 2.39
CA GLN A 153 -7.50 -10.24 2.17
C GLN A 153 -8.78 -10.52 2.96
N ILE A 154 -9.01 -9.86 4.10
CA ILE A 154 -10.09 -10.25 5.02
C ILE A 154 -11.47 -9.80 4.54
N ASN A 155 -11.57 -8.64 3.91
CA ASN A 155 -12.85 -8.06 3.48
C ASN A 155 -13.00 -7.98 1.96
N ASP A 156 -12.13 -8.67 1.21
CA ASP A 156 -12.07 -8.59 -0.26
C ASP A 156 -12.04 -7.16 -0.79
N ILE A 157 -11.04 -6.42 -0.33
CA ILE A 157 -10.90 -5.00 -0.67
C ILE A 157 -9.56 -4.76 -1.36
N VAL A 158 -9.56 -3.78 -2.27
CA VAL A 158 -8.35 -3.09 -2.72
C VAL A 158 -8.39 -1.64 -2.23
N SER A 159 -7.46 -1.29 -1.34
CA SER A 159 -7.26 0.11 -0.93
C SER A 159 -6.34 0.81 -1.93
N VAL A 160 -6.72 2.02 -2.36
CA VAL A 160 -5.96 2.83 -3.31
C VAL A 160 -5.56 4.15 -2.68
N LEU A 161 -4.26 4.45 -2.70
CA LEU A 161 -3.68 5.64 -2.11
C LEU A 161 -3.09 6.57 -3.18
N ASP A 162 -3.17 7.87 -2.94
CA ASP A 162 -2.44 8.89 -3.73
C ASP A 162 -0.95 8.80 -3.42
N ALA A 163 -0.09 8.65 -4.43
CA ALA A 163 1.35 8.54 -4.20
C ALA A 163 1.99 9.84 -3.70
N ARG A 164 1.31 10.99 -3.85
CA ARG A 164 1.81 12.29 -3.39
C ARG A 164 1.51 12.54 -1.91
N THR A 165 0.26 12.35 -1.48
CA THR A 165 -0.18 12.60 -0.09
C THR A 165 -0.16 11.36 0.79
N HIS A 166 -0.11 10.18 0.16
CA HIS A 166 -0.30 8.86 0.77
C HIS A 166 -1.64 8.68 1.48
N ASN A 167 -2.64 9.51 1.16
CA ASN A 167 -3.98 9.33 1.69
C ASN A 167 -4.73 8.27 0.89
N ILE A 168 -5.58 7.50 1.58
CA ILE A 168 -6.56 6.63 0.92
C ILE A 168 -7.49 7.51 0.10
N MET A 169 -7.47 7.32 -1.21
CA MET A 169 -8.31 8.06 -2.14
C MET A 169 -9.56 7.29 -2.56
N ARG A 170 -9.46 5.95 -2.61
CA ARG A 170 -10.54 5.03 -3.02
C ARG A 170 -10.37 3.71 -2.30
N VAL A 171 -11.49 3.02 -2.11
CA VAL A 171 -11.55 1.65 -1.60
C VAL A 171 -12.53 0.88 -2.48
N PHE A 172 -12.01 -0.12 -3.19
CA PHE A 172 -12.79 -0.93 -4.11
C PHE A 172 -13.10 -2.28 -3.45
N ASP A 173 -14.38 -2.66 -3.42
CA ASP A 173 -14.75 -4.03 -3.14
C ASP A 173 -14.39 -4.86 -4.38
N VAL A 174 -13.78 -6.02 -4.18
CA VAL A 174 -13.36 -6.93 -5.24
C VAL A 174 -13.90 -8.33 -4.96
N GLY A 175 -13.95 -9.16 -6.00
CA GLY A 175 -14.64 -10.43 -5.96
C GLY A 175 -16.08 -10.28 -6.45
N ASP A 176 -16.76 -11.41 -6.60
CA ASP A 176 -18.15 -11.48 -7.01
C ASP A 176 -18.97 -12.50 -6.21
N ARG A 177 -18.42 -12.99 -5.10
CA ARG A 177 -19.06 -13.96 -4.21
C ARG A 177 -19.22 -13.41 -2.79
N PRO A 178 -20.21 -13.91 -2.02
CA PRO A 178 -20.44 -13.45 -0.65
C PRO A 178 -19.43 -13.99 0.37
N GLN A 179 -18.78 -15.13 0.08
CA GLN A 179 -17.69 -15.63 0.92
C GLN A 179 -16.39 -14.92 0.60
N ASN A 180 -15.51 -14.80 1.60
CA ASN A 180 -14.19 -14.23 1.41
C ASN A 180 -13.39 -15.00 0.33
N GLU A 181 -12.96 -14.28 -0.69
CA GLU A 181 -12.20 -14.76 -1.84
C GLU A 181 -10.69 -14.47 -1.73
N SER A 182 -10.30 -13.59 -0.82
CA SER A 182 -8.94 -13.24 -0.42
C SER A 182 -8.11 -12.69 -1.59
N PRO A 183 -8.26 -11.41 -1.99
CA PRO A 183 -7.39 -10.81 -2.98
C PRO A 183 -5.92 -10.93 -2.55
N HIS A 184 -5.04 -11.30 -3.47
CA HIS A 184 -3.69 -11.75 -3.13
C HIS A 184 -2.59 -11.04 -3.94
N GLY A 185 -2.41 -11.39 -5.20
CA GLY A 185 -1.48 -10.72 -6.11
C GLY A 185 -2.19 -9.59 -6.84
N ILE A 186 -1.50 -8.47 -7.07
CA ILE A 186 -2.06 -7.30 -7.78
C ILE A 186 -1.06 -6.73 -8.79
N GLU A 187 -1.56 -6.40 -9.98
CA GLU A 187 -0.79 -5.74 -11.05
C GLU A 187 -1.67 -4.68 -11.71
N VAL A 188 -1.07 -3.58 -12.16
CA VAL A 188 -1.77 -2.48 -12.84
C VAL A 188 -1.25 -2.36 -14.28
N SER A 189 -2.16 -2.15 -15.24
CA SER A 189 -1.79 -1.92 -16.64
C SER A 189 -0.88 -0.70 -16.76
N ARG A 190 0.01 -0.68 -17.75
CA ARG A 190 1.02 0.39 -17.92
C ARG A 190 0.40 1.77 -18.14
N ASP A 191 -0.78 1.81 -18.75
CA ASP A 191 -1.57 3.03 -18.98
C ASP A 191 -2.44 3.42 -17.76
N GLY A 192 -2.39 2.64 -16.68
CA GLY A 192 -3.11 2.88 -15.44
C GLY A 192 -4.62 2.69 -15.53
N LYS A 193 -5.15 2.12 -16.63
CA LYS A 193 -6.59 1.97 -16.83
C LYS A 193 -7.20 0.77 -16.12
N TYR A 194 -6.45 -0.32 -16.00
CA TYR A 194 -6.95 -1.55 -15.39
C TYR A 194 -6.04 -2.02 -14.26
N PHE A 195 -6.63 -2.59 -13.22
CA PHE A 195 -5.88 -3.44 -12.30
C PHE A 195 -6.42 -4.86 -12.35
N TYR A 196 -5.54 -5.80 -12.04
CA TYR A 196 -5.82 -7.23 -12.00
C TYR A 196 -5.53 -7.71 -10.59
N THR A 197 -6.38 -8.58 -10.05
CA THR A 197 -6.13 -9.24 -8.77
C THR A 197 -6.45 -10.72 -8.84
N SER A 198 -5.58 -11.54 -8.27
CA SER A 198 -5.85 -12.96 -8.03
C SER A 198 -6.58 -13.14 -6.71
N MET A 199 -7.49 -14.12 -6.65
CA MET A 199 -8.26 -14.45 -5.45
C MET A 199 -7.79 -15.82 -4.93
N ILE A 200 -6.92 -15.83 -3.93
CA ILE A 200 -6.20 -17.06 -3.51
C ILE A 200 -7.14 -18.13 -2.95
N ALA A 201 -8.29 -17.74 -2.37
CA ALA A 201 -9.21 -18.70 -1.79
C ALA A 201 -10.10 -19.39 -2.84
N THR A 202 -10.35 -18.74 -3.97
CA THR A 202 -11.29 -19.23 -4.99
C THR A 202 -10.65 -19.63 -6.31
N GLY A 203 -9.44 -19.15 -6.60
CA GLY A 203 -8.71 -19.51 -7.82
C GLY A 203 -9.00 -18.64 -9.04
N ASP A 204 -9.77 -17.57 -8.87
CA ASP A 204 -10.13 -16.66 -9.96
C ASP A 204 -9.12 -15.51 -10.11
N VAL A 205 -9.08 -14.92 -11.31
CA VAL A 205 -8.37 -13.66 -11.56
C VAL A 205 -9.33 -12.66 -12.16
N PHE A 206 -9.47 -11.51 -11.52
CA PHE A 206 -10.40 -10.48 -11.91
C PHE A 206 -9.67 -9.27 -12.51
N LYS A 207 -10.31 -8.63 -13.48
CA LYS A 207 -9.88 -7.38 -14.12
C LYS A 207 -10.88 -6.28 -13.81
N TYR A 208 -10.39 -5.18 -13.27
CA TYR A 208 -11.20 -4.03 -12.90
C TYR A 208 -10.73 -2.77 -13.60
N ASP A 209 -11.63 -1.81 -13.78
CA ASP A 209 -11.27 -0.44 -14.10
C ASP A 209 -10.58 0.21 -12.88
N ALA A 210 -9.38 0.75 -13.08
CA ALA A 210 -8.54 1.25 -11.99
C ALA A 210 -8.90 2.67 -11.51
N LYS A 211 -9.89 3.30 -12.14
CA LYS A 211 -10.44 4.58 -11.70
C LYS A 211 -11.69 4.37 -10.85
N THR A 212 -12.57 3.49 -11.27
CA THR A 212 -13.91 3.29 -10.71
C THR A 212 -14.02 2.07 -9.81
N GLY A 213 -13.15 1.07 -9.99
CA GLY A 213 -13.28 -0.23 -9.33
C GLY A 213 -14.34 -1.13 -9.96
N GLU A 214 -14.92 -0.75 -11.11
CA GLU A 214 -15.89 -1.58 -11.82
C GLU A 214 -15.25 -2.88 -12.32
N LEU A 215 -15.92 -4.01 -12.08
CA LEU A 215 -15.52 -5.30 -12.64
C LEU A 215 -15.74 -5.31 -14.15
N ILE A 216 -14.64 -5.43 -14.90
CA ILE A 216 -14.67 -5.48 -16.37
C ILE A 216 -14.84 -6.90 -16.88
N ASP A 217 -14.04 -7.84 -16.34
CA ASP A 217 -14.06 -9.24 -16.76
C ASP A 217 -13.31 -10.13 -15.75
N LYS A 218 -13.44 -11.45 -15.86
CA LYS A 218 -12.75 -12.41 -14.99
C LYS A 218 -12.34 -13.69 -15.72
N ALA A 219 -11.24 -14.28 -15.25
CA ALA A 219 -10.81 -15.62 -15.59
C ALA A 219 -11.14 -16.58 -14.44
N ALA A 220 -12.11 -17.48 -14.68
CA ALA A 220 -12.48 -18.50 -13.71
C ALA A 220 -11.63 -19.76 -13.88
N LEU A 221 -10.43 -19.77 -13.29
CA LEU A 221 -9.48 -20.87 -13.44
C LEU A 221 -9.81 -22.08 -12.56
N LEU A 222 -10.53 -21.85 -11.46
CA LEU A 222 -10.94 -22.87 -10.48
C LEU A 222 -9.77 -23.70 -9.93
N ASP A 223 -8.57 -23.15 -9.98
CA ASP A 223 -7.34 -23.71 -9.46
C ASP A 223 -6.73 -22.74 -8.44
N PRO A 224 -6.15 -23.20 -7.32
CA PRO A 224 -5.51 -22.30 -6.37
C PRO A 224 -4.48 -21.38 -7.05
N VAL A 225 -4.68 -20.07 -6.96
CA VAL A 225 -3.81 -19.05 -7.55
C VAL A 225 -2.91 -18.41 -6.49
N ALA A 226 -1.77 -17.85 -6.89
CA ALA A 226 -0.97 -16.99 -6.02
C ALA A 226 -0.69 -15.64 -6.69
N LEU A 227 0.56 -15.31 -7.03
CA LEU A 227 0.89 -14.02 -7.63
C LEU A 227 0.65 -13.99 -9.14
N ILE A 228 0.52 -12.78 -9.68
CA ILE A 228 0.27 -12.51 -11.09
C ILE A 228 1.33 -11.56 -11.64
N LYS A 229 1.60 -11.62 -12.95
CA LYS A 229 2.52 -10.70 -13.62
C LYS A 229 2.06 -10.34 -15.03
N LEU A 230 1.94 -9.05 -15.33
CA LEU A 230 1.66 -8.58 -16.69
C LEU A 230 2.89 -8.76 -17.59
N SER A 231 2.67 -9.15 -18.85
CA SER A 231 3.68 -9.08 -19.89
C SER A 231 4.11 -7.65 -20.16
N GLN A 232 5.30 -7.47 -20.75
CA GLN A 232 5.86 -6.15 -21.01
C GLN A 232 4.95 -5.28 -21.91
N ASP A 233 4.27 -5.87 -22.88
CA ASP A 233 3.29 -5.21 -23.75
C ASP A 233 1.88 -5.13 -23.14
N GLY A 234 1.64 -5.76 -21.99
CA GLY A 234 0.35 -5.81 -21.31
C GLY A 234 -0.70 -6.71 -21.97
N SER A 235 -0.35 -7.46 -23.02
CA SER A 235 -1.30 -8.32 -23.75
C SER A 235 -1.58 -9.65 -23.05
N LYS A 236 -0.69 -10.08 -22.13
CA LYS A 236 -0.81 -11.31 -21.36
C LYS A 236 -0.70 -11.05 -19.87
N LEU A 237 -1.40 -11.87 -19.10
CA LEU A 237 -1.25 -11.97 -17.64
C LEU A 237 -0.81 -13.38 -17.29
N TYR A 238 0.35 -13.50 -16.66
CA TYR A 238 0.87 -14.77 -16.16
C TYR A 238 0.41 -14.97 -14.72
N VAL A 239 -0.11 -16.15 -14.41
CA VAL A 239 -0.71 -16.47 -13.11
C VAL A 239 -0.05 -17.73 -12.57
N THR A 240 0.50 -17.69 -11.35
CA THR A 240 0.90 -18.92 -10.67
C THR A 240 -0.35 -19.65 -10.20
N THR A 241 -0.50 -20.90 -10.65
CA THR A 241 -1.68 -21.75 -10.43
C THR A 241 -1.28 -23.10 -9.85
N LYS A 242 -2.22 -23.77 -9.18
CA LYS A 242 -1.99 -24.95 -8.33
C LYS A 242 -0.99 -24.63 -7.20
N PHE A 243 -1.14 -23.45 -6.60
CA PHE A 243 -0.44 -23.13 -5.36
C PHE A 243 -1.03 -23.98 -4.21
N GLU A 244 -0.32 -25.04 -3.84
CA GLU A 244 -0.73 -25.92 -2.75
C GLU A 244 0.02 -25.56 -1.46
N VAL A 245 -0.73 -25.29 -0.39
CA VAL A 245 -0.15 -25.03 0.95
C VAL A 245 0.27 -26.30 1.69
N ASN A 246 -0.24 -27.47 1.27
CA ASN A 246 -0.02 -28.76 1.96
C ASN A 246 1.00 -29.67 1.26
N ASN A 247 1.66 -29.19 0.19
CA ASN A 247 2.74 -29.91 -0.50
C ASN A 247 2.35 -31.33 -1.00
N THR A 248 1.16 -31.48 -1.58
CA THR A 248 0.59 -32.79 -1.90
C THR A 248 0.68 -33.20 -3.37
N GLY A 249 0.94 -32.26 -4.30
CA GLY A 249 0.87 -32.50 -5.73
C GLY A 249 2.04 -31.93 -6.55
N ASN A 250 2.54 -32.70 -7.52
CA ASN A 250 3.52 -32.26 -8.52
C ASN A 250 2.83 -31.80 -9.81
N ASN A 251 1.97 -30.79 -9.70
CA ASN A 251 1.14 -30.31 -10.81
C ASN A 251 1.12 -28.78 -10.97
N GLY A 252 2.08 -28.07 -10.37
CA GLY A 252 2.18 -26.60 -10.46
C GLY A 252 2.18 -26.10 -11.90
N ARG A 253 1.50 -24.98 -12.16
CA ARG A 253 1.46 -24.40 -13.52
C ARG A 253 1.59 -22.88 -13.51
N ILE A 254 2.08 -22.36 -14.63
CA ILE A 254 1.82 -20.98 -15.03
C ILE A 254 0.68 -20.99 -16.04
N THR A 255 -0.42 -20.35 -15.67
CA THR A 255 -1.53 -20.10 -16.58
C THR A 255 -1.33 -18.74 -17.23
N VAL A 256 -1.43 -18.70 -18.55
CA VAL A 256 -1.26 -17.49 -19.35
C VAL A 256 -2.63 -17.07 -19.84
N LEU A 257 -3.04 -15.87 -19.46
CA LEU A 257 -4.32 -15.27 -19.84
C LEU A 257 -4.10 -14.21 -20.91
N ASN A 258 -5.04 -14.08 -21.84
CA ASN A 258 -5.16 -12.89 -22.68
C ASN A 258 -5.83 -11.77 -21.87
N THR A 259 -5.23 -10.59 -21.77
CA THR A 259 -5.78 -9.50 -20.94
C THR A 259 -6.98 -8.78 -21.55
N GLY A 260 -7.19 -8.94 -22.85
CA GLY A 260 -8.35 -8.40 -23.57
C GLY A 260 -9.61 -9.22 -23.33
N THR A 261 -9.50 -10.55 -23.36
CA THR A 261 -10.63 -11.49 -23.25
C THR A 261 -10.71 -12.24 -21.92
N MET A 262 -9.72 -12.05 -21.04
CA MET A 262 -9.53 -12.79 -19.78
C MET A 262 -9.60 -14.33 -19.92
N SER A 263 -9.35 -14.85 -21.13
CA SER A 263 -9.36 -16.29 -21.40
C SER A 263 -7.97 -16.88 -21.26
N GLU A 264 -7.89 -18.11 -20.74
CA GLU A 264 -6.67 -18.90 -20.79
C GLU A 264 -6.25 -19.19 -22.24
N ILE A 265 -4.99 -18.90 -22.56
CA ILE A 265 -4.38 -19.18 -23.86
C ILE A 265 -3.27 -20.23 -23.78
N LYS A 266 -2.71 -20.46 -22.59
CA LYS A 266 -1.67 -21.46 -22.36
C LYS A 266 -1.61 -21.86 -20.90
N SER A 267 -1.23 -23.10 -20.65
CA SER A 267 -0.86 -23.57 -19.32
C SER A 267 0.48 -24.33 -19.41
N ILE A 268 1.45 -23.88 -18.61
CA ILE A 268 2.86 -24.29 -18.68
C ILE A 268 3.20 -25.04 -17.39
N PRO A 269 3.59 -26.32 -17.45
CA PRO A 269 3.96 -27.07 -16.26
C PRO A 269 5.23 -26.50 -15.62
N VAL A 270 5.19 -26.37 -14.29
CA VAL A 270 6.33 -26.02 -13.43
C VAL A 270 6.34 -26.96 -12.22
N GLY A 271 7.20 -26.68 -11.24
CA GLY A 271 7.33 -27.47 -10.02
C GLY A 271 6.19 -27.26 -9.02
N VAL A 272 6.29 -27.98 -7.91
CA VAL A 272 5.33 -27.99 -6.79
C VAL A 272 5.20 -26.61 -6.15
N SER A 273 3.95 -26.16 -5.99
CA SER A 273 3.57 -24.93 -5.29
C SER A 273 4.28 -23.68 -5.82
N PRO A 274 4.02 -23.28 -7.08
CA PRO A 274 4.54 -22.04 -7.62
C PRO A 274 3.90 -20.84 -6.89
N HIS A 275 4.71 -19.85 -6.51
CA HIS A 275 4.22 -18.66 -5.78
C HIS A 275 4.72 -17.37 -6.42
N GLY A 276 5.97 -16.99 -6.14
CA GLY A 276 6.64 -15.83 -6.73
C GLY A 276 6.82 -15.92 -8.23
N ILE A 277 6.57 -14.80 -8.91
CA ILE A 277 6.63 -14.67 -10.35
C ILE A 277 7.16 -13.28 -10.72
N ASN A 278 8.14 -13.20 -11.62
CA ASN A 278 8.64 -11.90 -12.08
C ASN A 278 9.17 -11.94 -13.51
N LEU A 279 9.06 -10.82 -14.22
CA LEU A 279 9.54 -10.67 -15.59
C LEU A 279 11.00 -10.19 -15.58
N SER A 280 11.81 -10.78 -16.45
CA SER A 280 13.07 -10.15 -16.90
C SER A 280 12.82 -8.71 -17.37
N LYS A 281 13.83 -7.84 -17.25
CA LYS A 281 13.68 -6.41 -17.57
C LYS A 281 13.50 -6.15 -19.08
N ASP A 282 13.89 -7.11 -19.93
CA ASP A 282 13.58 -7.11 -21.37
C ASP A 282 12.26 -7.82 -21.72
N GLY A 283 11.62 -8.45 -20.74
CA GLY A 283 10.37 -9.17 -20.86
C GLY A 283 10.43 -10.46 -21.66
N THR A 284 11.63 -10.96 -22.00
CA THR A 284 11.81 -12.18 -22.80
C THR A 284 11.72 -13.46 -21.99
N LEU A 285 12.00 -13.36 -20.69
CA LEU A 285 11.91 -14.44 -19.72
C LEU A 285 10.99 -14.09 -18.56
N LEU A 286 10.31 -15.11 -18.06
CA LEU A 286 9.54 -15.10 -16.83
C LEU A 286 10.16 -16.09 -15.85
N TYR A 287 10.41 -15.64 -14.62
CA TYR A 287 10.97 -16.46 -13.54
C TYR A 287 9.88 -16.81 -12.54
N VAL A 288 9.87 -18.06 -12.09
CA VAL A 288 8.84 -18.61 -11.20
C VAL A 288 9.49 -19.40 -10.09
N SER A 289 9.19 -19.07 -8.83
CA SER A 289 9.66 -19.85 -7.69
C SER A 289 8.66 -20.96 -7.41
N ALA A 290 9.12 -22.21 -7.47
CA ALA A 290 8.38 -23.37 -7.03
C ALA A 290 8.84 -23.75 -5.63
N VAL A 291 8.04 -23.36 -4.63
CA VAL A 291 8.44 -23.32 -3.21
C VAL A 291 8.91 -24.69 -2.73
N TYR A 292 8.14 -25.75 -2.99
CA TYR A 292 8.48 -27.08 -2.46
C TYR A 292 9.35 -27.92 -3.38
N SER A 293 9.43 -27.57 -4.66
CA SER A 293 10.45 -28.09 -5.57
C SER A 293 11.84 -27.53 -5.31
N ASP A 294 11.97 -26.43 -4.57
CA ASP A 294 13.24 -25.75 -4.27
C ASP A 294 13.99 -25.29 -5.53
N ARG A 295 13.22 -24.86 -6.53
CA ARG A 295 13.68 -24.51 -7.87
C ARG A 295 13.10 -23.19 -8.35
N ILE A 296 13.87 -22.51 -9.20
CA ILE A 296 13.35 -21.45 -10.06
C ILE A 296 13.16 -22.00 -11.47
N TYR A 297 11.96 -21.85 -12.00
CA TYR A 297 11.61 -22.18 -13.38
C TYR A 297 11.71 -20.93 -14.25
N VAL A 298 12.18 -21.11 -15.48
CA VAL A 298 12.44 -20.05 -16.45
C VAL A 298 11.61 -20.32 -17.69
N ILE A 299 10.70 -19.40 -18.01
CA ILE A 299 9.75 -19.51 -19.12
C ILE A 299 10.13 -18.48 -20.19
N ASN A 300 10.14 -18.91 -21.45
CA ASN A 300 10.22 -18.01 -22.59
C ASN A 300 8.84 -17.39 -22.86
N THR A 301 8.72 -16.07 -22.82
CA THR A 301 7.45 -15.33 -22.93
C THR A 301 6.96 -15.14 -24.37
N GLN A 302 7.85 -15.30 -25.35
CA GLN A 302 7.50 -15.22 -26.77
C GLN A 302 6.77 -16.50 -27.19
N ALA A 303 7.31 -17.66 -26.81
CA ALA A 303 6.74 -18.97 -27.14
C ALA A 303 5.75 -19.49 -26.08
N ASP A 304 5.73 -18.87 -24.89
CA ASP A 304 5.02 -19.37 -23.70
C ASP A 304 5.36 -20.85 -23.41
N THR A 305 6.66 -21.12 -23.31
CA THR A 305 7.20 -22.46 -23.06
C THR A 305 8.23 -22.46 -21.93
N LEU A 306 8.28 -23.55 -21.17
CA LEU A 306 9.37 -23.79 -20.23
C LEU A 306 10.71 -23.85 -20.98
N ALA A 307 11.65 -22.98 -20.62
CA ALA A 307 12.97 -22.91 -21.23
C ALA A 307 14.01 -23.69 -20.43
N SER A 308 14.02 -23.52 -19.10
CA SER A 308 14.92 -24.24 -18.19
C SER A 308 14.42 -24.11 -16.74
N HIS A 309 15.14 -24.74 -15.80
CA HIS A 309 15.02 -24.50 -14.38
C HIS A 309 16.40 -24.66 -13.72
N PHE A 310 16.57 -24.15 -12.50
CA PHE A 310 17.76 -24.37 -11.69
C PHE A 310 17.40 -24.58 -10.22
N ASP A 311 18.23 -25.35 -9.52
CA ASP A 311 18.08 -25.63 -8.09
C ASP A 311 18.59 -24.43 -7.29
N VAL A 312 17.86 -24.05 -6.24
CA VAL A 312 18.27 -22.94 -5.36
C VAL A 312 19.44 -23.34 -4.44
N ALA A 313 19.61 -24.65 -4.21
CA ALA A 313 20.65 -25.27 -3.39
C ALA A 313 21.82 -25.85 -4.21
N ASP A 314 22.08 -25.35 -5.42
CA ASP A 314 23.08 -25.91 -6.36
C ASP A 314 24.54 -25.87 -5.88
N ASP A 315 24.82 -25.09 -4.83
CA ASP A 315 26.13 -24.87 -4.21
C ASP A 315 26.42 -25.75 -2.99
N VAL A 316 25.42 -26.45 -2.41
CA VAL A 316 25.57 -27.19 -1.14
C VAL A 316 25.18 -28.66 -1.30
N THR A 317 25.94 -29.56 -0.67
CA THR A 317 25.64 -31.00 -0.59
C THR A 317 25.83 -31.50 0.85
N PRO A 318 24.85 -32.20 1.47
CA PRO A 318 23.52 -32.53 0.94
C PRO A 318 22.66 -31.29 0.76
N THR A 319 21.77 -31.28 -0.24
CA THR A 319 20.93 -30.12 -0.58
C THR A 319 19.89 -29.85 0.52
N PRO A 320 20.04 -28.81 1.35
CA PRO A 320 19.01 -28.45 2.32
C PRO A 320 17.80 -27.84 1.58
N LYS A 321 16.65 -27.79 2.25
CA LYS A 321 15.47 -27.09 1.73
C LYS A 321 15.56 -25.60 1.98
N TYR A 322 15.37 -24.77 0.95
CA TYR A 322 15.36 -23.31 1.04
C TYR A 322 13.97 -22.67 1.00
N GLU A 323 13.00 -23.30 0.35
CA GLU A 323 11.64 -22.78 0.14
C GLU A 323 11.66 -21.39 -0.53
N PRO A 324 12.12 -21.28 -1.81
CA PRO A 324 12.16 -20.03 -2.54
C PRO A 324 10.75 -19.46 -2.71
N TYR A 325 10.55 -18.18 -2.40
CA TYR A 325 9.21 -17.58 -2.34
C TYR A 325 8.97 -16.44 -3.32
N HIS A 326 9.93 -15.54 -3.50
CA HIS A 326 9.84 -14.42 -4.44
C HIS A 326 11.17 -14.19 -5.15
N ILE A 327 11.10 -13.54 -6.33
CA ILE A 327 12.27 -13.25 -7.15
C ILE A 327 12.27 -11.76 -7.53
N GLY A 328 13.35 -11.05 -7.19
CA GLY A 328 13.62 -9.69 -7.66
C GLY A 328 14.68 -9.69 -8.75
N MET A 329 14.51 -8.78 -9.70
CA MET A 329 15.40 -8.62 -10.83
C MET A 329 16.38 -7.48 -10.59
N GLY A 330 17.67 -7.77 -10.68
CA GLY A 330 18.72 -6.75 -10.71
C GLY A 330 18.58 -5.78 -11.89
N PRO A 331 19.39 -4.71 -11.91
CA PRO A 331 19.39 -3.77 -13.02
C PRO A 331 19.92 -4.45 -14.29
N LYS A 332 19.59 -3.87 -15.45
CA LYS A 332 20.19 -4.28 -16.72
C LYS A 332 21.69 -4.00 -16.70
N ASN A 333 22.49 -4.93 -17.20
CA ASN A 333 23.90 -4.66 -17.49
C ASN A 333 24.03 -3.90 -18.83
N ASN A 334 25.26 -3.54 -19.20
CA ASN A 334 25.56 -2.87 -20.48
C ASN A 334 25.13 -3.66 -21.72
N SER A 335 24.88 -4.97 -21.58
CA SER A 335 24.37 -5.83 -22.64
C SER A 335 22.83 -5.86 -22.74
N GLY A 336 22.12 -5.08 -21.91
CA GLY A 336 20.69 -4.82 -22.04
C GLY A 336 19.74 -5.82 -21.35
N TYR A 337 20.26 -6.79 -20.60
CA TYR A 337 19.48 -7.77 -19.81
C TYR A 337 19.87 -7.73 -18.32
N GLU A 338 18.98 -8.17 -17.43
CA GLU A 338 19.30 -8.32 -16.01
C GLU A 338 20.28 -9.46 -15.77
N ASN A 339 21.39 -9.16 -15.09
CA ASN A 339 22.44 -10.16 -14.84
C ASN A 339 22.23 -10.90 -13.51
N LEU A 340 21.37 -10.39 -12.62
CA LEU A 340 21.25 -10.89 -11.25
C LEU A 340 19.79 -11.13 -10.87
N LEU A 341 19.56 -12.26 -10.21
CA LEU A 341 18.30 -12.65 -9.60
C LEU A 341 18.49 -12.73 -8.09
N PHE A 342 17.60 -12.10 -7.34
CA PHE A 342 17.55 -12.13 -5.89
C PHE A 342 16.37 -12.98 -5.46
N ILE A 343 16.61 -14.07 -4.76
CA ILE A 343 15.58 -15.06 -4.40
C ILE A 343 15.41 -15.09 -2.89
N THR A 344 14.22 -14.76 -2.39
CA THR A 344 13.90 -14.94 -0.96
C THR A 344 13.74 -16.42 -0.65
N CYS A 345 14.41 -16.89 0.40
CA CYS A 345 14.37 -18.28 0.86
C CYS A 345 13.83 -18.30 2.29
N ARG A 346 12.57 -18.70 2.43
CA ARG A 346 11.83 -18.58 3.71
C ARG A 346 12.36 -19.49 4.79
N LYS A 347 12.84 -20.68 4.41
CA LYS A 347 13.22 -21.73 5.35
C LYS A 347 14.49 -21.40 6.13
N ASN A 348 15.41 -20.63 5.53
CA ASN A 348 16.74 -20.38 6.08
C ASN A 348 17.00 -18.89 6.36
N ALA A 349 15.98 -18.03 6.22
CA ALA A 349 16.11 -16.58 6.36
C ALA A 349 17.24 -15.99 5.50
N GLN A 350 17.21 -16.30 4.20
CA GLN A 350 18.23 -15.84 3.25
C GLN A 350 17.63 -15.17 2.02
N VAL A 351 18.41 -14.27 1.43
CA VAL A 351 18.32 -13.95 0.00
C VAL A 351 19.49 -14.59 -0.71
N ARG A 352 19.21 -15.41 -1.73
CA ARG A 352 20.22 -16.07 -2.56
C ARG A 352 20.30 -15.38 -3.91
N ILE A 353 21.52 -15.06 -4.32
CA ILE A 353 21.82 -14.27 -5.51
C ILE A 353 22.38 -15.19 -6.58
N PHE A 354 21.72 -15.21 -7.73
CA PHE A 354 22.12 -15.98 -8.90
C PHE A 354 22.48 -15.05 -10.05
N GLN A 355 23.54 -15.39 -10.77
CA GLN A 355 23.94 -14.68 -11.98
C GLN A 355 23.42 -15.38 -13.22
N ARG A 356 22.71 -14.64 -14.06
CA ARG A 356 22.26 -15.09 -15.38
C ARG A 356 23.35 -14.80 -16.41
N THR A 357 23.81 -15.83 -17.13
CA THR A 357 24.70 -15.65 -18.28
C THR A 357 24.00 -16.13 -19.55
N LYS A 358 23.94 -15.27 -20.56
CA LYS A 358 23.46 -15.65 -21.90
C LYS A 358 24.57 -16.39 -22.64
N THR A 359 24.27 -17.59 -23.13
CA THR A 359 25.18 -18.44 -23.91
C THR A 359 24.56 -18.76 -25.28
N ASN A 360 25.33 -19.38 -26.16
CA ASN A 360 24.82 -19.87 -27.45
C ASN A 360 23.72 -20.95 -27.29
N ASN A 361 23.71 -21.65 -26.17
CA ASN A 361 22.77 -22.75 -25.88
C ASN A 361 21.63 -22.33 -24.94
N GLY A 362 21.40 -21.02 -24.76
CA GLY A 362 20.39 -20.49 -23.86
C GLY A 362 20.99 -19.80 -22.63
N ASN A 363 20.24 -19.71 -21.54
CA ASN A 363 20.66 -19.00 -20.32
C ASN A 363 21.16 -20.01 -19.28
N THR A 364 22.30 -19.71 -18.66
CA THR A 364 22.80 -20.43 -17.48
C THR A 364 22.64 -19.55 -16.24
N PHE A 365 22.49 -20.20 -15.08
CA PHE A 365 22.32 -19.55 -13.79
C PHE A 365 23.36 -20.11 -12.84
N THR A 366 24.12 -19.23 -12.20
CA THR A 366 25.17 -19.63 -11.26
C THR A 366 24.98 -18.95 -9.93
N PHE A 367 25.02 -19.72 -8.84
CA PHE A 367 25.04 -19.14 -7.51
C PHE A 367 26.23 -18.20 -7.33
N LYS A 368 25.97 -17.04 -6.72
CA LYS A 368 26.99 -16.02 -6.43
C LYS A 368 27.20 -15.81 -4.96
N GLN A 369 26.10 -15.68 -4.22
CA GLN A 369 26.16 -15.23 -2.84
C GLN A 369 24.86 -15.56 -2.12
N ALA A 370 24.95 -15.87 -0.83
CA ALA A 370 23.82 -15.91 0.08
C ALA A 370 23.97 -14.80 1.13
N ILE A 371 22.89 -14.07 1.39
CA ILE A 371 22.82 -13.01 2.39
C ILE A 371 21.80 -13.45 3.44
N ASN A 372 22.21 -13.57 4.71
CA ASN A 372 21.26 -13.75 5.81
C ASN A 372 20.44 -12.47 5.98
N VAL A 373 19.13 -12.58 6.16
CA VAL A 373 18.20 -11.45 6.29
C VAL A 373 17.37 -11.55 7.58
N GLY A 374 16.91 -10.40 8.07
CA GLY A 374 16.31 -10.23 9.39
C GLY A 374 17.29 -10.49 10.54
N HIS A 375 16.80 -10.43 11.78
CA HIS A 375 17.61 -10.60 12.99
C HIS A 375 17.78 -12.06 13.42
N ASN A 376 16.98 -12.98 12.88
CA ASN A 376 16.97 -14.37 13.31
C ASN A 376 16.71 -15.36 12.15
N THR A 377 17.03 -16.63 12.37
CA THR A 377 16.94 -17.69 11.35
C THR A 377 15.51 -18.04 10.94
N ASN A 378 14.50 -17.54 11.64
CA ASN A 378 13.07 -17.71 11.35
C ASN A 378 12.43 -16.41 10.81
N ALA A 379 13.23 -15.44 10.33
CA ALA A 379 12.75 -14.14 9.87
C ALA A 379 11.74 -14.22 8.71
N LYS A 380 11.75 -15.33 7.97
CA LYS A 380 10.77 -15.70 6.94
C LYS A 380 10.62 -14.59 5.87
N PRO A 381 11.67 -14.33 5.08
CA PRO A 381 11.64 -13.33 4.02
C PRO A 381 10.57 -13.67 2.97
N ILE A 382 9.68 -12.72 2.66
CA ILE A 382 8.53 -12.92 1.78
C ILE A 382 8.77 -12.31 0.41
N GLN A 383 8.26 -11.10 0.15
CA GLN A 383 8.55 -10.37 -1.07
C GLN A 383 9.76 -9.47 -0.88
N LEU A 384 10.36 -9.13 -2.02
CA LEU A 384 11.43 -8.16 -2.12
C LEU A 384 11.24 -7.37 -3.39
N ASP A 385 11.80 -6.17 -3.42
CA ASP A 385 11.91 -5.38 -4.64
C ASP A 385 13.28 -4.70 -4.72
N VAL A 386 13.72 -4.43 -5.94
CA VAL A 386 15.05 -3.93 -6.26
C VAL A 386 14.93 -2.52 -6.80
N LEU A 387 15.74 -1.59 -6.29
CA LEU A 387 15.77 -0.23 -6.81
C LEU A 387 16.01 -0.22 -8.33
N PRO A 388 15.43 0.72 -9.10
CA PRO A 388 15.61 0.79 -10.54
C PRO A 388 17.08 0.84 -11.00
N ASP A 389 17.94 1.50 -10.22
CA ASP A 389 19.38 1.60 -10.44
C ASP A 389 20.17 0.38 -9.92
N GLY A 390 19.51 -0.49 -9.16
CA GLY A 390 20.09 -1.68 -8.53
C GLY A 390 21.01 -1.42 -7.35
N SER A 391 20.99 -0.21 -6.78
CA SER A 391 21.85 0.16 -5.65
C SER A 391 21.45 -0.52 -4.33
N ALA A 392 20.17 -0.88 -4.18
CA ALA A 392 19.67 -1.61 -3.03
C ALA A 392 18.52 -2.57 -3.36
N VAL A 393 18.35 -3.57 -2.49
CA VAL A 393 17.21 -4.51 -2.46
C VAL A 393 16.55 -4.43 -1.10
N PHE A 394 15.23 -4.30 -1.07
CA PHE A 394 14.44 -4.25 0.16
C PHE A 394 13.68 -5.56 0.33
N VAL A 395 13.81 -6.20 1.49
CA VAL A 395 13.30 -7.55 1.75
C VAL A 395 12.39 -7.53 2.98
N ALA A 396 11.12 -7.90 2.82
CA ALA A 396 10.19 -7.99 3.93
C ALA A 396 10.38 -9.28 4.73
N ASN A 397 10.71 -9.16 6.02
CA ASN A 397 10.87 -10.29 6.93
C ASN A 397 9.63 -10.44 7.82
N SER A 398 8.66 -11.23 7.36
CA SER A 398 7.32 -11.25 7.95
C SER A 398 7.28 -11.72 9.41
N ASN A 399 8.17 -12.58 9.86
CA ASN A 399 8.16 -13.08 11.24
C ASN A 399 9.01 -12.24 12.20
N ASP A 400 9.86 -11.38 11.66
CA ASP A 400 10.87 -10.62 12.41
C ASP A 400 10.54 -9.12 12.44
N SER A 401 9.42 -8.72 11.85
CA SER A 401 8.93 -7.33 11.88
C SER A 401 9.99 -6.32 11.42
N SER A 402 10.74 -6.69 10.37
CA SER A 402 11.88 -5.93 9.87
C SER A 402 11.90 -5.92 8.33
N ILE A 403 12.54 -4.89 7.77
CA ILE A 403 12.92 -4.83 6.35
C ILE A 403 14.44 -4.88 6.26
N THR A 404 14.98 -5.90 5.60
CA THR A 404 16.41 -5.94 5.31
C THR A 404 16.71 -5.12 4.07
N VAL A 405 17.73 -4.27 4.16
CA VAL A 405 18.31 -3.55 3.03
C VAL A 405 19.60 -4.24 2.61
N ILE A 406 19.67 -4.74 1.38
CA ILE A 406 20.88 -5.33 0.81
C ILE A 406 21.48 -4.31 -0.15
N LYS A 407 22.69 -3.86 0.14
CA LYS A 407 23.46 -2.91 -0.69
C LYS A 407 24.62 -3.61 -1.38
N LYS A 408 25.28 -2.90 -2.29
CA LYS A 408 26.46 -3.38 -3.02
C LYS A 408 27.66 -2.48 -2.75
N ASN A 409 28.81 -3.09 -2.45
CA ASN A 409 30.11 -2.42 -2.40
C ASN A 409 31.11 -3.11 -3.36
N ALA A 410 32.40 -2.79 -3.24
CA ALA A 410 33.44 -3.39 -4.07
C ALA A 410 33.64 -4.90 -3.83
N GLU A 411 33.27 -5.41 -2.65
CA GLU A 411 33.44 -6.81 -2.24
C GLU A 411 32.24 -7.69 -2.62
N GLY A 412 31.07 -7.08 -2.85
CA GLY A 412 29.86 -7.79 -3.25
C GLY A 412 28.60 -7.17 -2.67
N TYR A 413 27.56 -7.99 -2.54
CA TYR A 413 26.35 -7.58 -1.83
C TYR A 413 26.56 -7.77 -0.34
N TYR A 414 26.00 -6.88 0.48
CA TYR A 414 26.06 -6.99 1.93
C TYR A 414 24.74 -6.54 2.54
N LYS A 415 24.42 -7.12 3.69
CA LYS A 415 23.29 -6.69 4.52
C LYS A 415 23.66 -5.40 5.26
N GLU A 416 22.90 -4.35 5.04
CA GLU A 416 22.91 -3.15 5.88
C GLU A 416 22.05 -3.38 7.14
N THR A 417 22.08 -2.43 8.08
CA THR A 417 21.19 -2.43 9.24
C THR A 417 19.73 -2.58 8.81
N ASP A 418 19.03 -3.51 9.45
CA ASP A 418 17.60 -3.72 9.20
C ASP A 418 16.79 -2.49 9.62
N ILE A 419 15.80 -2.14 8.81
CA ILE A 419 14.79 -1.16 9.18
C ILE A 419 13.79 -1.86 10.09
N THR A 420 13.60 -1.30 11.28
CA THR A 420 12.69 -1.81 12.31
C THR A 420 11.69 -0.73 12.74
N ALA A 421 10.79 -1.09 13.65
CA ALA A 421 9.92 -0.10 14.28
C ALA A 421 10.74 1.04 14.89
N GLN A 422 10.36 2.28 14.63
CA GLN A 422 11.10 3.47 15.05
C GLN A 422 10.14 4.62 15.34
N THR A 423 10.53 5.49 16.26
CA THR A 423 9.82 6.75 16.49
C THR A 423 10.24 7.77 15.43
N SER A 424 9.28 8.58 14.95
CA SER A 424 9.53 9.72 14.07
C SER A 424 10.55 10.70 14.68
N ASP A 425 11.22 11.47 13.82
CA ASP A 425 12.29 12.39 14.23
C ASP A 425 11.81 13.48 15.21
N ASP A 426 10.52 13.83 15.17
CA ASP A 426 9.88 14.77 16.11
C ASP A 426 9.41 14.12 17.42
N GLY A 427 9.61 12.81 17.58
CA GLY A 427 9.27 12.04 18.77
C GLY A 427 7.78 11.71 18.93
N LYS A 428 6.92 12.07 17.98
CA LYS A 428 5.45 12.01 18.16
C LYS A 428 4.81 10.71 17.70
N THR A 429 5.33 10.09 16.64
CA THR A 429 4.71 8.94 15.99
C THR A 429 5.59 7.72 16.15
N PHE A 430 5.04 6.61 16.66
CA PHE A 430 5.75 5.34 16.70
C PHE A 430 5.35 4.47 15.50
N HIS A 431 6.26 4.36 14.54
CA HIS A 431 6.06 3.55 13.34
C HIS A 431 6.33 2.08 13.63
N ARG A 432 5.40 1.21 13.22
CA ARG A 432 5.49 -0.23 13.42
C ARG A 432 5.59 -0.96 12.08
N LEU A 433 6.30 -2.09 12.09
CA LEU A 433 6.29 -3.07 11.01
C LEU A 433 5.65 -4.33 11.56
N ALA A 434 4.44 -4.65 11.10
CA ALA A 434 3.63 -5.72 11.69
C ALA A 434 3.36 -6.79 10.65
N GLN A 435 4.20 -7.81 10.65
CA GLN A 435 4.22 -8.83 9.60
C GLN A 435 4.35 -8.21 8.19
N PRO A 436 5.46 -7.49 7.91
CA PRO A 436 5.70 -6.92 6.59
C PRO A 436 5.70 -8.04 5.53
N ASN A 437 5.09 -7.79 4.38
CA ASN A 437 4.82 -8.83 3.40
C ASN A 437 5.17 -8.41 1.97
N GLY A 438 4.35 -7.54 1.36
CA GLY A 438 4.58 -7.01 0.03
C GLY A 438 5.54 -5.84 0.06
N VAL A 439 6.37 -5.72 -0.97
CA VAL A 439 7.35 -4.63 -1.12
C VAL A 439 7.27 -4.12 -2.54
N SER A 440 7.13 -2.81 -2.72
CA SER A 440 7.15 -2.17 -4.03
C SER A 440 7.92 -0.84 -3.96
N VAL A 441 8.94 -0.73 -4.81
CA VAL A 441 9.74 0.48 -4.97
C VAL A 441 9.06 1.41 -5.96
N SER A 442 9.05 2.71 -5.68
CA SER A 442 8.54 3.71 -6.62
C SER A 442 9.37 3.74 -7.90
N PRO A 443 8.77 3.96 -9.09
CA PRO A 443 9.50 4.02 -10.35
C PRO A 443 10.65 5.04 -10.44
N ASP A 444 10.61 6.09 -9.63
CA ASP A 444 11.70 7.08 -9.49
C ASP A 444 12.82 6.64 -8.54
N GLY A 445 12.64 5.52 -7.82
CA GLY A 445 13.61 4.95 -6.89
C GLY A 445 13.73 5.70 -5.55
N LEU A 446 12.81 6.62 -5.25
CA LEU A 446 12.89 7.49 -4.07
C LEU A 446 12.22 6.91 -2.82
N LEU A 447 11.19 6.09 -3.00
CA LEU A 447 10.35 5.56 -1.92
C LEU A 447 10.18 4.05 -2.03
N VAL A 448 10.03 3.40 -0.88
CA VAL A 448 9.60 2.00 -0.77
C VAL A 448 8.29 1.95 -0.02
N TYR A 449 7.33 1.21 -0.58
CA TYR A 449 6.05 0.93 0.05
C TYR A 449 6.01 -0.52 0.49
N VAL A 450 5.62 -0.74 1.74
CA VAL A 450 5.55 -2.06 2.35
C VAL A 450 4.15 -2.29 2.89
N SER A 451 3.50 -3.36 2.45
CA SER A 451 2.27 -3.83 3.10
C SER A 451 2.59 -4.66 4.34
N ASN A 452 1.83 -4.45 5.39
CA ASN A 452 1.96 -5.11 6.68
C ASN A 452 0.62 -5.75 7.02
N ARG A 453 0.62 -7.07 7.23
CA ARG A 453 -0.61 -7.83 7.40
C ARG A 453 -1.26 -7.61 8.76
N ASN A 454 -0.45 -7.49 9.81
CA ASN A 454 -0.89 -7.34 11.19
C ASN A 454 -1.95 -8.40 11.62
N LYS A 455 -1.82 -9.64 11.12
CA LYS A 455 -2.83 -10.69 11.29
C LYS A 455 -2.95 -11.16 12.74
N ASP A 456 -1.90 -11.00 13.53
CA ASP A 456 -1.88 -11.27 14.97
C ASP A 456 -2.41 -10.11 15.82
N GLY A 457 -2.74 -8.97 15.20
CA GLY A 457 -3.23 -7.79 15.89
C GLY A 457 -2.17 -7.10 16.77
N ALA A 458 -0.88 -7.30 16.49
CA ALA A 458 0.22 -6.66 17.23
C ALA A 458 0.17 -5.12 17.19
N VAL A 459 -0.48 -4.55 16.16
CA VAL A 459 -0.79 -3.13 16.06
C VAL A 459 -2.27 -2.92 16.28
N ILE A 460 -2.59 -2.14 17.31
CA ILE A 460 -3.96 -1.72 17.60
C ILE A 460 -4.22 -0.44 16.79
N PRO A 461 -5.33 -0.37 16.04
CA PRO A 461 -5.63 0.79 15.21
C PRO A 461 -5.91 2.01 16.08
N HIS A 462 -5.51 3.19 15.62
CA HIS A 462 -5.71 4.43 16.38
C HIS A 462 -7.16 4.95 16.32
N HIS A 463 -8.01 4.42 15.44
CA HIS A 463 -9.43 4.81 15.32
C HIS A 463 -10.46 3.79 15.87
N GLY A 464 -10.02 2.78 16.63
CA GLY A 464 -10.91 1.88 17.35
C GLY A 464 -11.49 0.74 16.48
N GLY A 465 -11.46 -0.46 17.05
CA GLY A 465 -11.81 -1.74 16.42
C GLY A 465 -10.93 -2.85 16.99
N SER A 466 -11.50 -4.03 17.24
CA SER A 466 -10.73 -5.21 17.63
C SER A 466 -9.66 -5.49 16.57
N GLY A 467 -8.41 -5.73 17.00
CA GLY A 467 -7.19 -5.70 16.18
C GLY A 467 -7.21 -6.46 14.85
N GLY A 468 -6.25 -6.13 13.98
CA GLY A 468 -6.08 -6.78 12.68
C GLY A 468 -5.98 -5.84 11.47
N THR A 469 -6.03 -4.51 11.67
CA THR A 469 -5.88 -3.51 10.60
C THR A 469 -4.55 -3.67 9.85
N GLY A 470 -4.61 -3.70 8.52
CA GLY A 470 -3.42 -3.74 7.68
C GLY A 470 -2.74 -2.37 7.67
N LEU A 471 -1.44 -2.34 7.36
CA LEU A 471 -0.70 -1.07 7.27
C LEU A 471 0.08 -0.97 5.96
N ILE A 472 0.18 0.24 5.40
CA ILE A 472 1.19 0.60 4.40
C ILE A 472 2.26 1.44 5.08
N THR A 473 3.49 0.96 5.06
CA THR A 473 4.67 1.72 5.54
C THR A 473 5.38 2.34 4.35
N VAL A 474 5.68 3.63 4.45
CA VAL A 474 6.45 4.39 3.45
C VAL A 474 7.85 4.61 3.99
N ILE A 475 8.86 4.21 3.24
CA ILE A 475 10.28 4.31 3.61
C ILE A 475 10.98 5.22 2.61
N ASP A 476 11.76 6.15 3.13
CA ASP A 476 12.68 6.98 2.33
C ASP A 476 13.94 6.17 2.01
N VAL A 477 14.25 6.04 0.71
CA VAL A 477 15.38 5.25 0.24
C VAL A 477 16.73 5.84 0.63
N SER A 478 16.84 7.17 0.69
CA SER A 478 18.11 7.85 0.94
C SER A 478 18.58 7.72 2.40
N THR A 479 17.62 7.63 3.32
CA THR A 479 17.86 7.61 4.77
C THR A 479 17.53 6.27 5.42
N ASN A 480 16.85 5.36 4.72
CA ASN A 480 16.27 4.13 5.27
C ASN A 480 15.31 4.38 6.46
N LYS A 481 14.74 5.59 6.57
CA LYS A 481 13.78 5.94 7.63
C LYS A 481 12.35 5.70 7.17
N ILE A 482 11.50 5.30 8.12
CA ILE A 482 10.05 5.28 7.90
C ILE A 482 9.54 6.71 7.95
N LEU A 483 8.89 7.15 6.88
CA LEU A 483 8.26 8.46 6.77
C LEU A 483 6.83 8.45 7.32
N LYS A 484 6.09 7.37 7.02
CA LYS A 484 4.67 7.26 7.34
C LYS A 484 4.27 5.81 7.51
N THR A 485 3.30 5.56 8.39
CA THR A 485 2.59 4.28 8.50
C THR A 485 1.11 4.59 8.39
N LEU A 486 0.43 3.96 7.43
CA LEU A 486 -0.92 4.27 7.03
C LEU A 486 -1.81 3.08 7.33
N GLU A 487 -2.91 3.30 8.03
CA GLU A 487 -3.90 2.25 8.23
C GLU A 487 -4.66 2.01 6.94
N VAL A 488 -4.81 0.73 6.59
CA VAL A 488 -5.64 0.24 5.48
C VAL A 488 -6.48 -0.92 5.99
N ASP A 489 -7.38 -1.41 5.14
CA ASP A 489 -8.26 -2.51 5.53
C ASP A 489 -7.46 -3.76 6.00
N PRO A 490 -7.99 -4.58 6.94
CA PRO A 490 -7.28 -5.73 7.50
C PRO A 490 -6.58 -6.67 6.49
N ASP A 491 -5.45 -7.21 6.93
CA ASP A 491 -4.68 -8.21 6.17
C ASP A 491 -4.14 -7.71 4.81
N ALA A 492 -3.44 -6.58 4.82
CA ALA A 492 -2.79 -6.01 3.64
C ALA A 492 -1.66 -6.93 3.12
N TYR A 493 -1.89 -7.61 1.99
CA TYR A 493 -0.98 -8.65 1.46
C TYR A 493 0.01 -8.10 0.44
N SER A 494 -0.42 -7.79 -0.78
CA SER A 494 0.45 -7.20 -1.81
C SER A 494 0.31 -5.67 -1.84
N VAL A 495 1.34 -5.01 -2.36
CA VAL A 495 1.34 -3.58 -2.69
C VAL A 495 1.95 -3.38 -4.07
N PHE A 496 1.36 -2.49 -4.87
CA PHE A 496 1.84 -2.16 -6.21
C PHE A 496 1.81 -0.66 -6.43
N VAL A 497 2.94 -0.08 -6.85
CA VAL A 497 3.07 1.34 -7.18
C VAL A 497 2.93 1.53 -8.69
N SER A 498 1.95 2.32 -9.11
CA SER A 498 1.68 2.61 -10.52
C SER A 498 1.88 4.09 -10.81
N TYR A 499 2.93 4.42 -11.58
CA TYR A 499 3.17 5.76 -12.17
C TYR A 499 3.04 5.65 -13.70
N PRO A 500 1.81 5.74 -14.25
CA PRO A 500 1.57 5.69 -15.69
C PRO A 500 2.30 6.83 -16.40
N ARG A 501 2.83 6.54 -17.59
CA ARG A 501 3.49 7.55 -18.45
C ARG A 501 2.51 8.31 -19.32
#